data_AF-A0A660TG68-F1
#
_entry.id   AF-A0A660TG68-F1
#
_cell.length_a   1.000
_cell.length_b   1.000
_cell.length_c   1.000
_cell.angle_alpha   90.00
_cell.angle_beta   90.00
_cell.angle_gamma   90.00
#
_symmetry.space_group_name_H-M   'P 1'
#
loop_
_entity.id
_entity.type
_entity.pdbx_description
1 polymer ?
#
loop_
_entity_poly.entity_id
_entity_poly.type
_entity_poly.pdbx_seq_one_letter_code
_entity_poly.pdbx_strand_id
1 'polypeptide(L)' 'ENIIFRIAVKPTSSISKEQKTVDIQGIEKKIKTEGRHDPCICPRIVPVVEAMTALVVIDMYKRQAALMA' A
#
# COMPACT_ATOMS: atom_id res chain seq x y z
N GLU A 1 -24.46 -11.80 3.47
CA GLU A 1 -23.95 -10.52 4.02
C GLU A 1 -22.73 -10.06 3.22
N ASN A 2 -22.53 -8.75 3.12
CA ASN A 2 -21.40 -8.18 2.42
C ASN A 2 -20.15 -8.11 3.33
N ILE A 3 -18.97 -8.31 2.75
CA ILE A 3 -17.69 -8.05 3.45
C ILE A 3 -17.28 -6.60 3.16
N ILE A 4 -17.21 -5.78 4.20
CA ILE A 4 -16.91 -4.35 4.08
C ILE A 4 -15.51 -4.07 4.64
N PHE A 5 -14.65 -3.47 3.82
CA PHE A 5 -13.32 -3.04 4.23
C PHE A 5 -13.25 -1.52 4.40
N ARG A 6 -12.57 -1.08 5.46
CA ARG A 6 -12.10 0.31 5.61
C ARG A 6 -10.60 0.28 5.84
N ILE A 7 -9.87 1.10 5.11
CA ILE A 7 -8.41 1.12 5.14
C ILE A 7 -7.91 2.53 5.45
N ALA A 8 -6.82 2.61 6.19
CA ALA A 8 -6.09 3.86 6.40
C ALA A 8 -4.94 3.94 5.40
N VAL A 9 -4.88 5.02 4.64
CA VAL A 9 -3.83 5.27 3.67
C VAL A 9 -3.06 6.50 4.10
N LYS A 10 -1.76 6.34 4.36
CA LYS A 10 -0.90 7.50 4.64
C LYS A 10 -0.70 8.36 3.38
N PRO A 11 -0.39 9.65 3.52
CA PRO A 11 0.05 10.48 2.40
C PRO A 11 1.30 9.89 1.70
N THR A 12 1.51 10.28 0.45
CA THR A 12 2.70 9.90 -0.32
C THR A 12 3.97 10.44 0.34
N SER A 13 5.00 9.60 0.44
CA SER A 13 6.29 9.99 1.03
C SER A 13 7.05 10.98 0.15
N SER A 14 6.96 10.81 -1.17
CA SER A 14 7.68 11.61 -2.16
C SER A 14 6.89 12.87 -2.48
N ILE A 15 7.39 14.01 -2.00
CA ILE A 15 6.82 15.34 -2.24
C ILE A 15 7.93 16.29 -2.68
N SER A 16 7.58 17.34 -3.41
CA SER A 16 8.57 18.29 -3.98
C SER A 16 9.31 19.15 -2.95
N LYS A 17 8.92 19.08 -1.68
CA LYS A 17 9.58 19.80 -0.58
C LYS A 17 10.89 19.12 -0.19
N GLU A 18 11.89 19.93 0.16
CA GLU A 18 13.12 19.43 0.77
C GLU A 18 12.83 18.83 2.15
N GLN A 19 13.35 17.64 2.42
CA GLN A 19 13.13 16.87 3.65
C GLN A 19 14.46 16.39 4.22
N LYS A 20 14.54 16.25 5.55
CA LYS A 20 15.67 15.63 6.23
C LYS A 20 15.51 14.12 6.24
N THR A 21 16.58 13.39 6.00
CA THR A 21 16.63 11.92 6.03
C THR A 21 18.05 11.47 6.40
N VAL A 22 18.29 10.17 6.43
CA VAL A 22 19.62 9.55 6.45
C VAL A 22 19.85 8.76 5.16
N ASP A 23 21.12 8.58 4.78
CA ASP A 23 21.51 7.63 3.74
C ASP A 23 21.70 6.21 4.30
N ILE A 24 22.16 5.27 3.45
CA ILE A 24 22.35 3.87 3.84
C ILE A 24 23.53 3.67 4.81
N GLN A 25 24.40 4.66 4.94
CA GLN A 25 25.50 4.70 5.91
C GLN A 25 25.07 5.36 7.24
N GLY A 26 23.82 5.84 7.33
CA GLY A 26 23.28 6.50 8.51
C GLY A 26 23.68 7.97 8.64
N ILE A 27 24.24 8.57 7.60
CA ILE A 27 24.68 9.97 7.63
C ILE A 27 23.50 10.88 7.30
N GLU A 28 23.31 11.93 8.11
CA GLU A 28 22.24 12.92 7.88
C GLU A 28 22.41 13.62 6.54
N LYS A 29 21.32 13.66 5.78
CA LYS A 29 21.28 14.31 4.47
C LYS A 29 19.92 14.95 4.23
N LYS A 30 19.90 15.94 3.34
CA LYS A 30 18.65 16.47 2.80
C LYS A 30 18.33 15.82 1.46
N ILE A 31 17.06 15.49 1.26
CA ILE A 31 16.54 14.96 0.00
C ILE A 31 15.46 15.88 -0.54
N LYS A 32 15.48 16.10 -1.85
CA LYS A 32 14.41 16.77 -2.59
C LYS A 32 14.06 15.87 -3.76
N THR A 33 12.81 15.40 -3.77
CA THR A 33 12.32 14.54 -4.86
C THR A 33 11.87 15.40 -6.04
N GLU A 34 12.45 15.13 -7.21
CA GLU A 34 12.08 15.77 -8.48
C GLU A 34 11.14 14.87 -9.29
N GLY A 35 10.47 15.43 -10.30
CA GLY A 35 9.52 14.71 -11.16
C GLY A 35 8.07 14.74 -10.66
N ARG A 36 7.19 14.00 -11.36
CA ARG A 36 5.76 13.91 -11.03
C ARG A 36 5.54 12.79 -10.02
N HIS A 37 4.90 13.12 -8.91
CA HIS A 37 4.49 12.17 -7.88
C HIS A 37 2.99 12.32 -7.65
N ASP A 38 2.33 11.24 -7.26
CA ASP A 38 0.91 11.29 -6.93
C ASP A 38 0.70 12.19 -5.68
N PRO A 39 -0.17 13.21 -5.76
CA PRO A 39 -0.56 13.97 -4.57
C PRO A 39 -1.48 13.18 -3.65
N CYS A 40 -2.16 12.16 -4.19
CA CYS A 40 -3.05 11.27 -3.46
C CYS A 40 -3.07 9.88 -4.13
N ILE A 41 -2.69 8.84 -3.40
CA ILE A 41 -2.66 7.45 -3.89
C ILE A 41 -3.96 6.69 -3.64
N CYS A 42 -4.92 7.27 -2.92
CA CYS A 42 -6.17 6.59 -2.56
C CYS A 42 -6.92 6.01 -3.78
N PRO A 43 -7.09 6.73 -4.92
CA PRO A 43 -7.76 6.17 -6.09
C PRO A 43 -7.02 4.96 -6.67
N ARG A 44 -5.68 4.95 -6.58
CA ARG A 44 -4.84 3.86 -7.11
C ARG A 44 -4.80 2.64 -6.18
N ILE A 45 -5.09 2.81 -4.89
CA ILE A 45 -5.08 1.73 -3.90
C ILE A 45 -6.33 0.85 -3.98
N VAL A 46 -7.49 1.42 -4.35
CA VAL A 46 -8.75 0.67 -4.47
C VAL A 46 -8.62 -0.62 -5.29
N PRO A 47 -8.13 -0.60 -6.55
CA PRO A 47 -8.00 -1.83 -7.34
C PRO A 47 -7.01 -2.84 -6.73
N VAL A 48 -5.99 -2.36 -6.02
CA VAL A 48 -5.04 -3.25 -5.32
C VAL A 48 -5.75 -3.99 -4.18
N VAL A 49 -6.58 -3.28 -3.41
CA VAL A 49 -7.33 -3.85 -2.29
C VAL A 49 -8.36 -4.87 -2.77
N GLU A 50 -9.06 -4.57 -3.86
CA GLU A 50 -10.02 -5.50 -4.49
C GLU A 50 -9.32 -6.78 -4.95
N ALA A 51 -8.18 -6.65 -5.64
CA ALA A 51 -7.40 -7.81 -6.09
C ALA A 51 -6.89 -8.65 -4.92
N MET A 52 -6.32 -8.01 -3.90
CA MET A 52 -5.82 -8.70 -2.70
C MET A 52 -6.96 -9.40 -1.94
N THR A 53 -8.14 -8.77 -1.87
CA THR A 53 -9.33 -9.37 -1.27
C THR A 53 -9.73 -10.63 -2.02
N ALA A 54 -9.80 -10.58 -3.35
CA ALA A 54 -10.16 -11.74 -4.16
C ALA A 54 -9.17 -12.90 -3.96
N LEU A 55 -7.87 -12.60 -3.95
CA LEU A 55 -6.82 -13.60 -3.71
C LEU A 55 -6.94 -14.25 -2.31
N VAL A 56 -7.17 -13.45 -1.27
CA VAL A 56 -7.31 -13.98 0.10
C VAL A 56 -8.59 -14.81 0.24
N VAL A 57 -9.71 -14.38 -0.36
CA VAL A 57 -10.97 -15.12 -0.30
C VAL A 57 -10.84 -16.49 -0.97
N ILE A 58 -10.22 -16.58 -2.15
CA ILE A 58 -10.05 -17.87 -2.82
C ILE A 58 -9.09 -18.79 -2.06
N ASP A 59 -8.04 -18.24 -1.44
CA ASP A 59 -7.13 -19.01 -0.61
C ASP A 59 -7.84 -19.60 0.62
N MET A 60 -8.59 -18.77 1.34
CA MET A 60 -9.38 -19.22 2.49
C MET A 60 -10.42 -20.27 2.11
N TYR A 61 -11.10 -20.09 0.97
CA TYR A 61 -12.05 -21.07 0.46
C TYR A 61 -11.39 -22.42 0.15
N LYS A 62 -10.26 -22.41 -0.56
CA LYS A 62 -9.53 -23.63 -0.90
C LYS A 62 -8.97 -24.33 0.34
N ARG A 63 -8.45 -23.57 1.30
CA ARG A 63 -7.98 -24.10 2.58
C ARG A 63 -9.10 -24.80 3.34
N GLN A 64 -10.29 -24.20 3.39
CA GLN A 64 -11.45 -24.82 4.04
C GLN A 64 -11.88 -26.09 3.31
N ALA A 65 -11.93 -26.08 1.98
CA ALA A 65 -12.28 -27.24 1.18
C ALA A 65 -11.32 -28.41 1.42
N ALA A 66 -10.01 -28.13 1.54
CA ALA A 66 -9.00 -29.16 1.81
C ALA A 66 -9.10 -29.76 3.22
N LEU A 67 -9.57 -29.01 4.23
CA LEU A 67 -9.78 -29.53 5.58
C LEU A 67 -11.06 -30.39 5.70
N MET A 68 -11.99 -30.23 4.77
CA MET A 68 -13.25 -30.97 4.73
C MET A 68 -13.21 -32.21 3.83
N ALA A 69 -12.11 -32.40 3.08
CA ALA A 69 -11.83 -33.58 2.28
C ALA A 69 -11.08 -34.62 3.11
#